data_AF-A0A8X6IME4-F1
#
_entry.id   AF-A0A8X6IME4-F1
#
_cell.length_a   1.000
_cell.length_b   1.000
_cell.length_c   1.000
_cell.angle_alpha   90.00
_cell.angle_beta   90.00
_cell.angle_gamma   90.00
#
_symmetry.space_group_name_H-M   'P 1'
#
loop_
_entity.id
_entity.type
_entity.pdbx_description
1 polymer ?
#
loop_
_entity_poly.entity_id
_entity_poly.type
_entity_poly.pdbx_seq_one_letter_code
_entity_poly.pdbx_strand_id
1 'polypeptide(L)'
;MQEFLWGLCVYIRTVTPLGVKIRLIRARSRVAPLKTLTIPRLESMAYCIGVRLVHSVFAALDLPDLKIVPWSDSMVALWWLKNHRDWSVFVANRVNEINSLVPSQFWRHVPRIEPLRFAFERQFSSFIFRLSLVGGSFQAP
;
A
#
# COMPACT_ATOMS: atom_id res chain seq x y z
N MET A 1 -13.10 -1.50 23.65
CA MET A 1 -13.12 -2.42 22.50
C MET A 1 -12.35 -1.76 21.37
N GLN A 2 -11.24 -2.35 20.92
CA GLN A 2 -10.40 -1.72 19.89
C GLN A 2 -10.84 -2.22 18.51
N GLU A 3 -11.62 -1.40 17.82
CA GLU A 3 -11.95 -1.62 16.41
C GLU A 3 -10.68 -1.38 15.58
N PHE A 4 -10.25 -2.39 14.83
CA PHE A 4 -9.13 -2.26 13.91
C PHE A 4 -9.66 -1.78 12.56
N LEU A 5 -9.10 -0.70 12.02
CA LEU A 5 -9.51 -0.13 10.74
C LEU A 5 -8.28 -0.02 9.85
N TRP A 6 -8.42 -0.38 8.58
CA TRP A 6 -7.36 -0.16 7.61
C TRP A 6 -7.87 0.60 6.39
N GLY A 7 -6.96 1.36 5.78
CA GLY A 7 -7.22 2.18 4.60
C GLY A 7 -6.15 2.00 3.52
N LEU A 8 -6.60 2.04 2.28
CA LEU A 8 -5.77 1.91 1.10
C LEU A 8 -6.17 2.98 0.10
N CYS A 9 -5.18 3.72 -0.40
CA CYS A 9 -5.37 4.74 -1.42
C CYS A 9 -4.34 4.59 -2.53
N VAL A 10 -4.84 4.52 -3.76
CA VAL A 10 -4.03 4.41 -4.98
C VAL A 10 -4.05 5.75 -5.68
N TYR A 11 -2.87 6.35 -5.86
CA TYR A 11 -2.69 7.61 -6.54
C TYR A 11 -1.88 7.42 -7.81
N ILE A 12 -2.25 8.14 -8.85
CA ILE A 12 -1.39 8.33 -10.02
C ILE A 12 -0.67 9.67 -9.88
N ARG A 13 0.64 9.65 -10.10
CA ARG A 13 1.48 10.84 -10.12
C ARG A 13 2.00 11.00 -11.55
N THR A 14 1.54 12.06 -12.21
CA THR A 14 2.01 12.45 -13.54
C THR A 14 3.00 13.60 -13.37
N VAL A 15 4.21 13.40 -13.89
CA VAL A 15 5.24 14.44 -13.93
C VAL A 15 5.24 15.01 -15.34
N THR A 16 4.90 16.29 -15.46
CA THR A 16 4.94 17.04 -16.72
C THR A 16 5.90 18.21 -16.59
N PRO A 17 6.43 18.76 -17.69
CA PRO A 17 7.26 19.97 -17.64
C PRO A 17 6.56 21.16 -16.96
N LEU A 18 5.22 21.19 -17.02
CA LEU A 18 4.36 22.21 -16.41
C LEU A 18 4.11 21.99 -14.91
N GLY A 19 4.60 20.88 -14.34
CA GLY A 19 4.44 20.56 -12.92
C GLY A 19 3.99 19.13 -12.66
N VAL A 20 3.82 18.82 -11.36
CA VAL A 20 3.44 17.50 -10.87
C VAL A 20 1.94 17.49 -10.56
N LYS A 21 1.20 16.59 -11.19
CA LYS A 21 -0.23 16.36 -10.90
C LYS A 21 -0.39 15.02 -10.18
N ILE A 22 -1.12 15.04 -9.07
CA ILE A 22 -1.47 13.83 -8.30
C ILE A 22 -2.97 13.67 -8.34
N ARG A 23 -3.46 12.50 -8.75
CA ARG A 23 -4.90 12.18 -8.77
C ARG A 23 -5.16 10.89 -8.00
N LEU A 24 -6.20 10.88 -7.17
CA LEU A 24 -6.68 9.66 -6.52
C LEU A 24 -7.44 8.83 -7.57
N ILE A 25 -7.00 7.60 -7.79
CA ILE A 25 -7.67 6.67 -8.71
C ILE A 25 -8.68 5.82 -7.95
N ARG A 26 -8.28 5.29 -6.80
CA ARG A 26 -9.14 4.43 -5.99
C ARG A 26 -8.77 4.48 -4.52
N ALA A 27 -9.77 4.53 -3.67
CA ALA A 27 -9.62 4.35 -2.23
C ALA A 27 -10.49 3.20 -1.75
N ARG A 28 -10.03 2.48 -0.72
CA ARG A 28 -10.79 1.43 -0.04
C ARG A 28 -10.44 1.45 1.44
N SER A 29 -11.45 1.44 2.29
CA SER A 29 -11.30 1.25 3.74
C SER A 29 -12.17 0.09 4.19
N ARG A 30 -11.82 -0.52 5.32
CA ARG A 30 -12.66 -1.54 5.95
C ARG A 30 -12.48 -1.54 7.47
N VAL A 31 -13.60 -1.66 8.17
CA VAL A 31 -13.62 -2.00 9.60
C VAL A 31 -13.38 -3.50 9.76
N ALA A 32 -12.38 -3.87 10.54
CA ALA A 32 -12.12 -5.26 10.83
C ALA A 32 -13.30 -5.85 11.62
N PRO A 33 -13.72 -7.09 11.33
CA PRO A 33 -14.77 -7.74 12.09
C PRO A 33 -14.35 -7.90 13.56
N LEU A 34 -15.30 -7.83 14.49
CA LEU A 34 -15.10 -8.00 15.95
C LEU A 34 -14.57 -9.39 16.39
N LYS A 35 -14.26 -10.28 15.44
CA LYS A 35 -13.65 -11.57 15.73
C LYS A 35 -12.20 -11.36 16.16
N THR A 36 -11.75 -12.15 17.14
CA THR A 36 -10.38 -12.18 17.68
C THR A 36 -9.37 -12.66 16.65
N LEU A 37 -9.09 -11.82 15.65
CA LEU A 37 -7.97 -11.99 14.75
C LEU A 37 -6.75 -11.28 15.34
N THR A 38 -5.59 -11.93 15.26
CA THR A 38 -4.34 -11.32 15.72
C THR A 38 -3.96 -10.17 14.80
N ILE A 39 -3.34 -9.11 15.37
CA ILE A 39 -2.88 -7.92 14.63
C ILE A 39 -2.07 -8.30 13.36
N PRO A 40 -1.13 -9.27 13.40
CA PRO A 40 -0.41 -9.73 12.20
C PRO A 40 -1.27 -10.23 11.05
N ARG A 41 -2.38 -10.92 11.36
CA ARG A 41 -3.30 -11.46 10.35
C ARG A 41 -4.11 -10.34 9.71
N LEU A 42 -4.55 -9.36 10.50
CA LEU A 42 -5.28 -8.20 10.01
C LEU A 42 -4.39 -7.35 9.09
N GLU A 43 -3.16 -7.09 9.52
CA GLU A 43 -2.17 -6.36 8.72
C GLU A 43 -1.91 -7.09 7.39
N SER A 44 -1.45 -8.34 7.43
CA SER A 44 -1.16 -9.11 6.20
C SER A 44 -2.34 -9.21 5.24
N MET A 45 -3.58 -9.30 5.74
CA MET A 45 -4.78 -9.23 4.90
C MET A 45 -4.96 -7.87 4.23
N ALA A 46 -4.71 -6.76 4.94
CA ALA A 46 -4.75 -5.43 4.37
C ALA A 46 -3.69 -5.25 3.27
N TYR A 47 -2.44 -5.72 3.48
CA TYR A 47 -1.39 -5.73 2.45
C TYR A 47 -1.85 -6.50 1.19
N CYS A 48 -2.39 -7.71 1.34
CA CYS A 48 -2.86 -8.49 0.19
C CYS A 48 -3.98 -7.81 -0.58
N ILE A 49 -4.97 -7.25 0.11
CA ILE A 49 -6.06 -6.52 -0.55
C ILE A 49 -5.51 -5.27 -1.25
N GLY A 50 -4.55 -4.59 -0.62
CA GLY A 50 -3.77 -3.50 -1.18
C GLY A 50 -3.19 -3.84 -2.53
N VAL A 51 -2.35 -4.86 -2.55
CA VAL A 51 -1.58 -5.24 -3.72
C VAL A 51 -2.47 -5.78 -4.84
N ARG A 52 -3.51 -6.56 -4.51
CA ARG A 52 -4.51 -6.99 -5.51
C ARG A 52 -5.23 -5.81 -6.15
N LEU A 53 -5.63 -4.82 -5.36
CA LEU A 53 -6.30 -3.64 -5.90
C LEU A 53 -5.39 -2.86 -6.84
N VAL A 54 -4.13 -2.69 -6.44
CA VAL A 54 -3.10 -2.05 -7.26
C VAL A 54 -2.92 -2.79 -8.57
N HIS A 55 -2.79 -4.12 -8.52
CA HIS A 55 -2.64 -4.94 -9.71
C HIS A 55 -3.85 -4.82 -10.65
N SER A 56 -5.08 -4.80 -10.10
CA SER A 56 -6.28 -4.56 -10.91
C SER A 56 -6.29 -3.17 -11.55
N VAL A 57 -5.86 -2.13 -10.82
CA VAL A 57 -5.76 -0.77 -11.35
C VAL A 57 -4.67 -0.68 -12.42
N PHE A 58 -3.53 -1.33 -12.21
CA PHE A 58 -2.42 -1.39 -13.15
C PHE A 58 -2.85 -2.07 -14.45
N ALA A 59 -3.48 -3.24 -14.36
CA ALA A 59 -4.01 -3.97 -15.50
C ALA A 59 -5.09 -3.18 -16.26
N ALA A 60 -5.87 -2.35 -15.57
CA ALA A 60 -6.88 -1.49 -16.20
C ALA A 60 -6.30 -0.22 -16.85
N LEU A 61 -5.15 0.26 -16.38
CA LEU A 61 -4.46 1.43 -16.95
C LEU A 61 -3.65 1.06 -18.19
N ASP A 62 -3.08 -0.16 -18.24
CA ASP A 62 -2.30 -0.71 -19.36
C ASP A 62 -1.23 0.27 -19.90
N LEU A 63 -0.50 0.91 -18.99
CA LEU A 63 0.54 1.89 -19.32
C LEU A 63 1.93 1.27 -19.20
N PRO A 64 2.78 1.33 -20.25
CA PRO A 64 4.08 0.64 -20.27
C PRO A 64 5.11 1.22 -19.27
N ASP A 65 5.06 2.52 -18.96
CA ASP A 65 6.06 3.20 -18.12
C ASP A 65 5.63 3.39 -16.67
N LEU A 66 4.69 2.58 -16.20
CA LEU A 66 4.04 2.80 -14.92
C LEU A 66 4.83 2.13 -13.78
N LYS A 67 5.47 2.92 -12.93
CA LYS A 67 6.22 2.41 -11.77
C LYS A 67 5.36 2.37 -10.52
N ILE A 68 5.27 1.21 -9.88
CA ILE A 68 4.53 0.96 -8.63
C ILE A 68 5.44 1.22 -7.43
N VAL A 69 5.08 2.19 -6.57
CA VAL A 69 5.81 2.44 -5.30
C VAL A 69 4.84 2.35 -4.12
N PRO A 70 4.82 1.23 -3.37
CA PRO A 70 4.03 1.09 -2.17
C PRO A 70 4.71 1.71 -0.96
N TRP A 71 3.91 2.35 -0.13
CA TRP A 71 4.30 3.03 1.08
C TRP A 71 3.48 2.49 2.26
N SER A 72 4.15 2.28 3.39
CA SER A 72 3.54 1.79 4.63
C SER A 72 4.14 2.53 5.84
N ASP A 73 3.30 2.83 6.83
CA ASP A 73 3.68 3.36 8.14
C ASP A 73 3.98 2.25 9.18
N SER A 74 3.71 0.98 8.84
CA SER A 74 4.09 -0.17 9.66
C SER A 74 5.54 -0.56 9.46
N MET A 75 6.41 -0.30 10.43
CA MET A 75 7.75 -0.90 10.43
C MET A 75 7.69 -2.43 10.59
N VAL A 76 6.74 -2.94 11.39
CA VAL A 76 6.60 -4.37 11.66
C VAL A 76 6.20 -5.13 10.38
N ALA A 77 5.21 -4.63 9.65
CA ALA A 77 4.80 -5.29 8.42
C ALA A 77 5.84 -5.14 7.31
N LEU A 78 6.52 -4.00 7.19
CA LEU A 78 7.64 -3.86 6.26
C LEU A 78 8.78 -4.82 6.61
N TRP A 79 9.02 -5.07 7.89
CA TRP A 79 9.99 -6.03 8.35
C TRP A 79 9.59 -7.47 7.96
N TRP A 80 8.30 -7.83 8.05
CA TRP A 80 7.81 -9.11 7.51
C TRP A 80 7.97 -9.21 6.00
N LEU A 81 7.75 -8.15 5.23
CA LEU A 81 7.91 -8.23 3.78
C LEU A 81 9.36 -8.43 3.33
N LYS A 82 10.32 -7.95 4.13
CA LYS A 82 11.75 -7.96 3.80
C LYS A 82 12.51 -9.18 4.33
N ASN A 83 12.07 -9.76 5.44
CA ASN A 83 12.75 -10.90 6.05
C ASN A 83 11.93 -12.16 5.81
N HIS A 84 12.55 -13.34 5.85
CA HIS A 84 11.82 -14.61 5.87
C HIS A 84 12.15 -15.32 7.19
N ARG A 85 11.13 -15.60 8.03
CA ARG A 85 11.26 -16.38 9.27
C ARG A 85 10.14 -17.41 9.37
N ASP A 86 10.19 -18.25 10.41
CA ASP A 86 9.16 -19.23 10.80
C ASP A 86 7.87 -18.54 11.29
N TRP A 87 7.18 -17.85 10.38
CA TRP A 87 5.85 -17.35 10.66
C TRP A 87 4.82 -18.46 10.49
N SER A 88 3.63 -18.24 11.05
CA SER A 88 2.50 -19.10 10.75
C SER A 88 2.28 -19.20 9.23
N VAL A 89 1.92 -20.38 8.73
CA VAL A 89 1.66 -20.66 7.30
C VAL A 89 0.73 -19.61 6.67
N PHE A 90 -0.24 -19.10 7.42
CA PHE A 90 -1.12 -18.02 6.98
C PHE A 90 -0.36 -16.76 6.57
N VAL A 91 0.53 -16.26 7.43
CA VAL A 91 1.29 -15.02 7.18
C VAL A 91 2.30 -15.25 6.07
N ALA A 92 2.99 -16.40 6.07
CA ALA A 92 3.95 -16.75 5.03
C ALA A 92 3.32 -16.78 3.63
N ASN A 93 2.17 -17.45 3.47
CA ASN A 93 1.47 -17.51 2.19
C ASN A 93 1.07 -16.12 1.68
N ARG A 94 0.64 -15.23 2.58
CA ARG A 94 0.25 -13.86 2.22
C ARG A 94 1.45 -12.98 1.88
N VAL A 95 2.54 -13.07 2.63
CA VAL A 95 3.78 -12.36 2.30
C VAL A 95 4.34 -12.82 0.97
N ASN A 96 4.31 -14.13 0.68
CA ASN A 96 4.73 -14.66 -0.61
C ASN A 96 3.85 -14.15 -1.76
N GLU A 97 2.53 -14.13 -1.58
CA GLU A 97 1.60 -13.53 -2.55
C GLU A 97 1.92 -12.05 -2.78
N ILE A 98 2.13 -11.28 -1.71
CA ILE A 98 2.48 -9.86 -1.80
C ILE A 98 3.79 -9.67 -2.57
N ASN A 99 4.84 -10.42 -2.23
CA ASN A 99 6.15 -10.31 -2.85
C ASN A 99 6.16 -10.78 -4.32
N SER A 100 5.25 -11.69 -4.70
CA SER A 100 5.08 -12.10 -6.10
C SER A 100 4.51 -10.99 -6.99
N LEU A 101 3.68 -10.10 -6.42
CA LEU A 101 3.03 -9.00 -7.14
C LEU A 101 3.82 -7.69 -7.03
N VAL A 102 4.38 -7.40 -5.87
CA VAL A 102 5.23 -6.22 -5.64
C VAL A 102 6.45 -6.63 -4.83
N PRO A 103 7.63 -6.74 -5.49
CA PRO A 103 8.87 -7.11 -4.82
C PRO A 103 9.18 -6.25 -3.59
N SER A 104 9.68 -6.88 -2.53
CA SER A 104 9.98 -6.28 -1.22
C SER A 104 10.87 -5.02 -1.30
N GLN A 105 11.72 -4.93 -2.32
CA GLN A 105 12.62 -3.80 -2.60
C GLN A 105 11.90 -2.47 -2.91
N PHE A 106 10.67 -2.52 -3.44
CA PHE A 106 9.92 -1.31 -3.79
C PHE A 106 9.19 -0.71 -2.59
N TRP A 107 9.11 -1.44 -1.48
CA TRP A 107 8.39 -1.02 -0.29
C TRP A 107 9.16 0.04 0.50
N ARG A 108 8.49 1.18 0.69
CA ARG A 108 9.04 2.33 1.41
C ARG A 108 8.30 2.54 2.72
N HIS A 109 9.07 2.93 3.74
CA HIS A 109 8.52 3.34 5.03
C HIS A 109 8.16 4.83 4.99
N VAL A 110 6.99 5.18 5.50
CA VAL A 110 6.64 6.58 5.78
C VAL A 110 6.82 6.81 7.28
N PRO A 111 7.78 7.66 7.70
CA PRO A 111 7.94 7.98 9.11
C PRO A 111 6.68 8.65 9.65
N ARG A 112 6.35 8.34 10.91
CA ARG A 112 5.11 8.76 11.59
C ARG A 112 5.08 10.28 11.94
N ILE A 113 6.04 11.08 11.47
CA ILE A 113 6.26 12.48 11.89
C ILE A 113 5.91 13.46 10.75
N GLU A 114 4.76 14.14 10.90
CA GLU A 114 4.22 15.37 10.24
C GLU A 114 3.97 15.43 8.71
N PRO A 115 3.24 16.43 8.14
CA PRO A 115 1.98 17.11 8.48
C PRO A 115 0.75 16.48 7.78
N LEU A 116 0.94 15.34 7.10
CA LEU A 116 -0.09 14.63 6.32
C LEU A 116 -1.26 14.08 7.15
N ARG A 117 -1.16 14.15 8.48
CA ARG A 117 -2.26 13.86 9.41
C ARG A 117 -3.42 14.86 9.27
N PHE A 118 -3.16 16.12 8.89
CA PHE A 118 -4.17 17.18 8.86
C PHE A 118 -5.23 17.02 7.75
N ALA A 119 -4.95 16.28 6.68
CA ALA A 119 -5.97 15.99 5.67
C ALA A 119 -6.91 14.84 6.06
N PHE A 120 -6.62 14.09 7.13
CA PHE A 120 -7.24 12.79 7.38
C PHE A 120 -7.29 12.46 8.87
N GLU A 121 -8.01 13.25 9.67
CA GLU A 121 -8.09 13.03 11.12
C GLU A 121 -9.39 12.32 11.56
N ARG A 122 -9.22 11.30 12.43
CA ARG A 122 -10.02 11.00 13.66
C ARG A 122 -10.54 9.58 13.93
N GLN A 123 -10.27 8.55 13.13
CA GLN A 123 -10.70 7.19 13.55
C GLN A 123 -9.80 6.01 13.18
N PHE A 124 -8.75 6.22 12.38
CA PHE A 124 -8.00 5.12 11.81
C PHE A 124 -6.74 4.84 12.61
N SER A 125 -6.78 3.81 13.45
CA SER A 125 -5.59 3.24 14.07
C SER A 125 -4.81 2.43 13.02
N SER A 126 -3.87 3.12 12.38
CA SER A 126 -2.72 2.59 11.62
C SER A 126 -3.04 2.01 10.24
N PHE A 127 -2.11 2.17 9.30
CA PHE A 127 -2.11 1.59 7.94
C PHE A 127 -2.82 2.43 6.88
N ILE A 128 -2.06 3.41 6.37
CA ILE A 128 -2.29 4.01 5.06
C ILE A 128 -1.31 3.38 4.08
N PHE A 129 -1.85 2.57 3.17
CA PHE A 129 -1.12 2.17 1.99
C PHE A 129 -1.27 3.24 0.94
N ARG A 130 -0.17 3.93 0.67
CA ARG A 130 -0.08 4.83 -0.48
C ARG A 130 0.64 4.09 -1.57
N LEU A 131 0.03 3.97 -2.73
CA LEU A 131 0.76 3.58 -3.94
C LEU A 131 0.90 4.81 -4.83
N SER A 132 2.14 5.16 -5.19
CA SER A 132 2.39 6.11 -6.26
C SER A 132 2.70 5.36 -7.54
N LEU A 133 1.86 5.55 -8.55
CA LEU A 133 2.18 5.18 -9.91
C LEU A 133 2.94 6.35 -10.55
N VAL A 134 4.23 6.18 -10.88
CA VAL A 134 5.02 7.18 -11.60
C VAL A 134 5.01 6.78 -13.07
N GLY A 135 4.21 7.45 -13.88
CA GLY A 135 4.28 7.33 -15.34
C GLY A 135 5.37 8.27 -15.85
N GLY A 136 6.35 7.73 -16.57
CA GLY A 136 7.38 8.55 -17.19
C GLY A 136 8.04 7.89 -18.39
N SER A 137 7.60 8.28 -19.58
CA SER A 137 8.49 8.73 -20.64
C SER A 137 7.72 9.71 -21.55
N PHE A 138 8.23 10.93 -21.68
CA PHE A 138 8.05 11.70 -22.92
C PHE A 138 9.46 11.82 -23.48
N GLN A 139 9.78 10.93 -24.40
CA GLN A 139 10.97 11.03 -25.23
C GLN A 139 10.59 11.99 -26.36
N ALA A 140 10.94 13.27 -26.19
CA ALA A 140 10.83 14.24 -27.28
C ALA A 140 11.98 13.98 -28.28
N PRO A 141 11.74 14.09 -29.60
CA PRO A 141 12.78 13.99 -30.62
C PRO A 141 13.80 15.13 -30.54
#